data_AF-A0AAW4G3K9-F1
#
_entry.id   AF-A0AAW4G3K9-F1
#
_cell.length_a   1.000
_cell.length_b   1.000
_cell.length_c   1.000
_cell.angle_alpha   90.00
_cell.angle_beta   90.00
_cell.angle_gamma   90.00
#
_symmetry.space_group_name_H-M   'P 1'
#
loop_
_entity.id
_entity.type
_entity.pdbx_description
1 polymer ?
#
loop_
_entity_poly.entity_id
_entity_poly.type
_entity_poly.pdbx_seq_one_letter_code
_entity_poly.pdbx_strand_id
1 'polypeptide(L)'
;MQFDGLHAVADYAALYTSLRQSAFVDFLRERLGAFDVRCAEDNRTVVFARAGTDSLRDEATAVRSRASLVAVLEPSAIIWGWAHPCGDHTGPASRLREAGARLGIEDLTSPRVTLPPKPSHDADDPGDRVLDVIAAAAVGSTGVSPYCTVRLDDDDRGVFLLDDVTLPEPTFADFATRMPEVLSSLAVNDHRVAIHGMAARRGWHISWRTGTDGGRSPICDVTDGRSVVRVNFDRRGRPVDYRCELADADRD
;
A
#
# COMPACT_ATOMS: atom_id res chain seq x y z
N MET A 1 14.51 13.69 9.98
CA MET A 1 13.88 13.58 8.66
C MET A 1 14.73 12.59 7.87
N GLN A 2 14.47 11.31 8.08
CA GLN A 2 15.11 10.23 7.35
C GLN A 2 13.94 9.60 6.60
N PHE A 3 14.02 9.54 5.27
CA PHE A 3 12.99 9.05 4.33
C PHE A 3 11.94 10.04 3.80
N ASP A 4 12.15 11.36 3.83
CA ASP A 4 11.13 12.32 3.36
C ASP A 4 10.69 12.08 1.91
N GLY A 5 11.64 11.71 1.04
CA GLY A 5 11.34 11.41 -0.37
C GLY A 5 10.57 10.10 -0.56
N LEU A 6 10.98 9.03 0.14
CA LEU A 6 10.26 7.75 0.14
C LEU A 6 8.84 7.91 0.69
N HIS A 7 8.68 8.64 1.80
CA HIS A 7 7.37 8.93 2.38
C HIS A 7 6.48 9.76 1.46
N ALA A 8 7.03 10.72 0.71
CA ALA A 8 6.21 11.50 -0.23
C ALA A 8 5.54 10.61 -1.29
N VAL A 9 6.26 9.62 -1.82
CA VAL A 9 5.71 8.66 -2.80
C VAL A 9 4.76 7.68 -2.13
N ALA A 10 5.13 7.15 -0.97
CA ALA A 10 4.31 6.21 -0.22
C ALA A 10 2.98 6.85 0.21
N ASP A 11 3.01 8.04 0.81
CA ASP A 11 1.82 8.76 1.27
C ASP A 11 0.84 8.99 0.13
N TYR A 12 1.33 9.40 -1.05
CA TYR A 12 0.50 9.62 -2.24
C TYR A 12 -0.21 8.33 -2.71
N ALA A 13 0.44 7.18 -2.59
CA ALA A 13 -0.09 5.89 -3.04
C ALA A 13 -0.79 5.08 -1.93
N ALA A 14 -0.69 5.49 -0.66
CA ALA A 14 -1.04 4.68 0.50
C ALA A 14 -2.52 4.28 0.50
N LEU A 15 -3.43 5.21 0.25
CA LEU A 15 -4.87 4.92 0.30
C LEU A 15 -5.30 3.96 -0.83
N TYR A 16 -4.81 4.18 -2.05
CA TYR A 16 -5.05 3.25 -3.15
C TYR A 16 -4.49 1.85 -2.83
N THR A 17 -3.25 1.80 -2.33
CA THR A 17 -2.57 0.55 -1.99
C THR A 17 -3.33 -0.22 -0.91
N SER A 18 -3.79 0.48 0.13
CA SER A 18 -4.58 -0.10 1.21
C SER A 18 -5.90 -0.68 0.70
N LEU A 19 -6.66 0.05 -0.14
CA LEU A 19 -7.91 -0.46 -0.71
C LEU A 19 -7.71 -1.69 -1.60
N ARG A 20 -6.65 -1.69 -2.43
CA ARG A 20 -6.27 -2.86 -3.24
C ARG A 20 -5.91 -4.04 -2.35
N GLN A 21 -5.18 -3.79 -1.27
CA GLN A 21 -4.77 -4.84 -0.35
C GLN A 21 -5.95 -5.41 0.43
N SER A 22 -6.89 -4.58 0.89
CA SER A 22 -8.10 -5.05 1.55
C SER A 22 -8.93 -5.92 0.60
N ALA A 23 -9.15 -5.49 -0.65
CA ALA A 23 -9.86 -6.29 -1.65
C ALA A 23 -9.16 -7.63 -1.93
N PHE A 24 -7.82 -7.64 -1.94
CA PHE A 24 -7.06 -8.87 -2.11
C PHE A 24 -7.22 -9.83 -0.92
N VAL A 25 -7.14 -9.30 0.30
CA VAL A 25 -7.31 -10.09 1.53
C VAL A 25 -8.73 -10.66 1.61
N ASP A 26 -9.74 -9.87 1.25
CA ASP A 26 -11.13 -10.33 1.20
C ASP A 26 -11.28 -11.49 0.19
N PHE A 27 -10.74 -11.33 -1.02
CA PHE A 27 -10.70 -12.39 -2.04
C PHE A 27 -10.04 -13.69 -1.52
N LEU A 28 -8.90 -13.58 -0.84
CA LEU A 28 -8.21 -14.74 -0.27
C LEU A 28 -9.03 -15.38 0.85
N ARG A 29 -9.66 -14.58 1.72
CA ARG A 29 -10.51 -15.08 2.82
C ARG A 29 -11.76 -15.78 2.32
N GLU A 30 -12.42 -15.24 1.30
CA GLU A 30 -13.58 -15.88 0.69
C GLU A 30 -13.22 -17.25 0.08
N ARG A 31 -12.04 -17.36 -0.52
CA ARG A 31 -11.59 -18.58 -1.21
C ARG A 31 -10.98 -19.62 -0.27
N LEU A 32 -10.15 -19.19 0.67
CA LEU A 32 -9.31 -20.06 1.49
C LEU A 32 -9.76 -20.13 2.95
N GLY A 33 -10.52 -19.13 3.44
CA GLY A 33 -10.74 -18.91 4.86
C GLY A 33 -9.50 -18.30 5.52
N ALA A 34 -9.05 -18.87 6.64
CA ALA A 34 -7.73 -18.56 7.16
C ALA A 34 -6.66 -19.11 6.21
N PHE A 35 -5.60 -18.35 5.96
CA PHE A 35 -4.54 -18.72 5.02
C PHE A 35 -3.16 -18.35 5.55
N ASP A 36 -2.17 -19.12 5.12
CA ASP A 36 -0.75 -18.86 5.29
C ASP A 36 -0.15 -18.43 3.95
N VAL A 37 0.91 -17.61 3.99
CA VAL A 37 1.64 -17.15 2.81
C VAL A 37 3.09 -17.60 2.87
N ARG A 38 3.62 -18.03 1.73
CA ARG A 38 5.03 -18.41 1.58
C ARG A 38 5.55 -18.11 0.18
N CYS A 39 6.83 -17.83 0.08
CA CYS A 39 7.54 -17.73 -1.19
C CYS A 39 8.01 -19.14 -1.60
N ALA A 40 7.99 -19.44 -2.89
CA ALA A 40 8.62 -20.64 -3.43
C ALA A 40 10.15 -20.47 -3.49
N GLU A 41 10.88 -21.58 -3.60
CA GLU A 41 12.36 -21.59 -3.66
C GLU A 41 12.93 -20.75 -4.82
N ASP A 42 12.13 -20.54 -5.87
CA ASP A 42 12.51 -19.73 -7.04
C ASP A 42 12.45 -18.21 -6.79
N ASN A 43 11.93 -17.77 -5.62
CA ASN A 43 11.68 -16.37 -5.28
C ASN A 43 10.81 -15.59 -6.29
N ARG A 44 10.04 -16.31 -7.11
CA ARG A 44 9.23 -15.76 -8.20
C ARG A 44 7.78 -16.18 -8.13
N THR A 45 7.45 -17.11 -7.24
CA THR A 45 6.08 -17.54 -6.99
C THR A 45 5.76 -17.38 -5.53
N VAL A 46 4.65 -16.69 -5.22
CA VAL A 46 4.07 -16.69 -3.88
C VAL A 46 2.86 -17.60 -3.86
N VAL A 47 2.75 -18.39 -2.79
CA VAL A 47 1.65 -19.33 -2.57
C VAL A 47 0.91 -18.95 -1.31
N PHE A 48 -0.39 -18.74 -1.45
CA PHE A 48 -1.35 -18.59 -0.36
C PHE A 48 -2.07 -19.92 -0.20
N ALA A 49 -1.97 -20.55 0.96
CA ALA A 49 -2.56 -21.86 1.23
C ALA A 49 -3.49 -21.77 2.44
N ARG A 50 -4.57 -22.55 2.44
CA ARG A 50 -5.45 -22.66 3.61
C ARG A 50 -4.64 -23.07 4.84
N ALA A 51 -4.83 -22.35 5.94
CA ALA A 51 -4.10 -22.59 7.18
C ALA A 51 -4.33 -24.02 7.70
N GLY A 52 -3.27 -24.64 8.21
CA GLY A 52 -3.31 -26.02 8.73
C GLY A 52 -3.41 -27.11 7.66
N THR A 53 -3.19 -26.78 6.38
CA THR A 53 -3.07 -27.77 5.29
C THR A 53 -1.64 -27.86 4.79
N ASP A 54 -1.07 -29.07 4.82
CA ASP A 54 0.27 -29.35 4.31
C ASP A 54 0.26 -29.67 2.80
N SER A 55 -0.94 -29.87 2.23
CA SER A 55 -1.10 -30.16 0.81
C SER A 55 -1.05 -28.89 -0.02
N LEU A 56 0.17 -28.47 -0.34
CA LEU A 56 0.42 -27.32 -1.21
C LEU A 56 0.00 -27.58 -2.65
N ARG A 57 -0.19 -28.85 -3.05
CA ARG A 57 -0.42 -29.26 -4.46
C ARG A 57 -1.88 -29.16 -4.92
N ASP A 58 -2.83 -28.99 -4.01
CA ASP A 58 -4.25 -28.92 -4.37
C ASP A 58 -4.65 -27.46 -4.72
N GLU A 59 -5.14 -27.25 -5.94
CA GLU A 59 -5.64 -25.95 -6.41
C GLU A 59 -6.92 -25.52 -5.67
N ALA A 60 -7.64 -26.45 -5.04
CA ALA A 60 -8.80 -26.15 -4.21
C ALA A 60 -8.40 -25.56 -2.84
N THR A 61 -7.14 -25.71 -2.42
CA THR A 61 -6.65 -25.24 -1.12
C THR A 61 -5.55 -24.18 -1.22
N ALA A 62 -5.17 -23.77 -2.43
CA ALA A 62 -4.12 -22.78 -2.64
C ALA A 62 -4.39 -21.82 -3.81
N VAL A 63 -3.92 -20.58 -3.65
CA VAL A 63 -3.80 -19.57 -4.71
C VAL A 63 -2.32 -19.32 -4.95
N ARG A 64 -1.91 -19.30 -6.22
CA ARG A 64 -0.53 -19.03 -6.64
C ARG A 64 -0.50 -17.78 -7.48
N SER A 65 0.55 -16.99 -7.30
CA SER A 65 0.77 -15.80 -8.10
C SER A 65 2.25 -15.65 -8.41
N ARG A 66 2.56 -15.22 -9.64
CA ARG A 66 3.89 -14.72 -9.96
C ARG A 66 4.15 -13.46 -9.17
N ALA A 67 5.33 -13.39 -8.59
CA ALA A 67 5.71 -12.38 -7.64
C ALA A 67 7.08 -11.80 -7.99
N SER A 68 7.18 -10.49 -7.90
CA SER A 68 8.42 -9.75 -8.12
C SER A 68 8.91 -9.14 -6.81
N LEU A 69 10.10 -9.54 -6.35
CA LEU A 69 10.72 -8.97 -5.15
C LEU A 69 11.02 -7.48 -5.37
N VAL A 70 10.46 -6.62 -4.53
CA VAL A 70 10.70 -5.18 -4.59
C VAL A 70 11.64 -4.70 -3.51
N ALA A 71 11.60 -5.28 -2.31
CA ALA A 71 12.56 -4.99 -1.27
C ALA A 71 12.64 -6.14 -0.26
N VAL A 72 13.78 -6.21 0.42
CA VAL A 72 13.96 -6.97 1.65
C VAL A 72 14.14 -5.97 2.78
N LEU A 73 13.31 -6.10 3.81
CA LEU A 73 13.43 -5.39 5.06
C LEU A 73 14.24 -6.25 6.03
N GLU A 74 15.47 -5.81 6.28
CA GLU A 74 16.32 -6.32 7.36
C GLU A 74 16.07 -5.52 8.65
N PRO A 75 16.53 -6.00 9.82
CA PRO A 75 16.39 -5.27 11.08
C PRO A 75 16.96 -3.85 11.09
N SER A 76 17.98 -3.59 10.26
CA SER A 76 18.72 -2.31 10.23
C SER A 76 18.67 -1.59 8.89
N ALA A 77 18.04 -2.16 7.86
CA ALA A 77 18.05 -1.57 6.52
C ALA A 77 16.93 -2.08 5.62
N ILE A 78 16.66 -1.30 4.58
CA ILE A 78 15.91 -1.73 3.41
C ILE A 78 16.94 -2.02 2.30
N ILE A 79 16.89 -3.21 1.71
CA ILE A 79 17.60 -3.53 0.47
C ILE A 79 16.58 -3.63 -0.66
N TRP A 80 16.72 -2.81 -1.69
CA TRP A 80 15.80 -2.87 -2.82
C TRP A 80 16.06 -4.08 -3.71
N GLY A 81 15.00 -4.64 -4.27
CA GLY A 81 15.03 -5.82 -5.14
C GLY A 81 15.92 -5.65 -6.36
N TRP A 82 16.02 -4.44 -6.93
CA TRP A 82 16.94 -4.17 -8.05
C TRP A 82 18.42 -4.26 -7.65
N ALA A 83 18.74 -4.22 -6.35
CA ALA A 83 20.09 -4.40 -5.79
C ALA A 83 20.27 -5.75 -5.08
N HIS A 84 19.18 -6.48 -4.82
CA HIS A 84 19.20 -7.74 -4.10
C HIS A 84 19.55 -8.92 -5.02
N PRO A 85 20.37 -9.90 -4.61
CA PRO A 85 20.75 -11.05 -5.45
C PRO A 85 19.57 -11.88 -5.97
N CYS A 86 18.50 -11.98 -5.18
CA CYS A 86 17.27 -12.70 -5.57
C CYS A 86 16.26 -11.84 -6.34
N GLY A 87 16.55 -10.56 -6.59
CA GLY A 87 15.61 -9.67 -7.28
C GLY A 87 15.77 -9.69 -8.80
N ASP A 88 14.76 -9.15 -9.50
CA ASP A 88 14.79 -8.97 -10.95
C ASP A 88 15.25 -7.56 -11.31
N HIS A 89 16.46 -7.45 -11.85
CA HIS A 89 17.06 -6.19 -12.29
C HIS A 89 16.37 -5.54 -13.50
N THR A 90 15.39 -6.20 -14.11
CA THR A 90 14.55 -5.66 -15.19
C THR A 90 13.08 -5.52 -14.80
N GLY A 91 12.74 -5.97 -13.59
CA GLY A 91 11.36 -6.07 -13.11
C GLY A 91 10.82 -4.77 -12.49
N PRO A 92 9.70 -4.87 -11.76
CA PRO A 92 9.08 -3.74 -11.06
C PRO A 92 10.03 -2.93 -10.16
N ALA A 93 10.99 -3.58 -9.51
CA ALA A 93 11.98 -2.89 -8.65
C ALA A 93 12.84 -1.90 -9.44
N SER A 94 13.17 -2.18 -10.70
CA SER A 94 13.93 -1.24 -11.54
C SER A 94 13.10 -0.03 -11.94
N ARG A 95 11.80 -0.21 -12.18
CA ARG A 95 10.87 0.92 -12.41
C ARG A 95 10.74 1.81 -11.18
N LEU A 96 10.80 1.24 -9.98
CA LEU A 96 10.87 2.00 -8.72
C LEU A 96 12.14 2.85 -8.65
N ARG A 97 13.31 2.29 -9.00
CA ARG A 97 14.58 3.03 -9.08
C ARG A 97 14.53 4.17 -10.10
N GLU A 98 13.97 3.90 -11.28
CA GLU A 98 13.79 4.91 -12.33
C GLU A 98 12.88 6.05 -11.88
N ALA A 99 11.77 5.73 -11.19
CA ALA A 99 10.90 6.74 -10.59
C ALA A 99 11.66 7.58 -9.56
N GLY A 100 12.45 6.94 -8.69
CA GLY A 100 13.35 7.63 -7.76
C GLY A 100 14.30 8.60 -8.45
N ALA A 101 14.97 8.16 -9.52
CA ALA A 101 15.89 9.00 -10.27
C ALA A 101 15.20 10.19 -10.94
N ARG A 102 14.00 9.99 -11.53
CA ARG A 102 13.22 11.07 -12.14
C ARG A 102 12.73 12.10 -11.11
N LEU A 103 12.41 11.66 -9.91
CA LEU A 103 11.87 12.50 -8.84
C LEU A 103 12.96 13.07 -7.91
N GLY A 104 14.23 12.69 -8.10
CA GLY A 104 15.34 13.11 -7.24
C GLY A 104 15.29 12.52 -5.83
N ILE A 105 14.73 11.31 -5.67
CA ILE A 105 14.57 10.63 -4.39
C ILE A 105 15.73 9.65 -4.18
N GLU A 106 16.70 10.06 -3.38
CA GLU A 106 17.91 9.28 -3.11
C GLU A 106 17.59 7.90 -2.53
N ASP A 107 16.65 7.81 -1.59
CA ASP A 107 16.25 6.56 -0.93
C ASP A 107 15.85 5.45 -1.91
N LEU A 108 15.26 5.80 -3.05
CA LEU A 108 14.83 4.82 -4.07
C LEU A 108 15.95 4.44 -5.04
N THR A 109 17.04 5.20 -5.06
CA THR A 109 18.19 5.01 -5.95
C THR A 109 19.42 4.45 -5.26
N SER A 110 19.46 4.50 -3.93
CA SER A 110 20.47 3.88 -3.09
C SER A 110 20.16 2.40 -2.89
N PRO A 111 21.12 1.47 -3.13
CA PRO A 111 20.86 0.02 -3.09
C PRO A 111 20.44 -0.48 -1.70
N ARG A 112 20.94 0.19 -0.67
CA ARG A 112 20.67 -0.08 0.74
C ARG A 112 20.35 1.23 1.44
N VAL A 113 19.27 1.25 2.19
CA VAL A 113 18.78 2.39 2.95
C VAL A 113 18.79 2.03 4.42
N THR A 114 19.68 2.66 5.20
CA THR A 114 19.82 2.37 6.63
C THR A 114 18.60 2.85 7.41
N LEU A 115 18.04 1.98 8.25
CA LEU A 115 16.96 2.30 9.16
C LEU A 115 17.50 2.90 10.46
N PRO A 116 16.76 3.82 11.10
CA PRO A 116 17.10 4.28 12.42
C PRO A 116 17.03 3.11 13.42
N PRO A 117 17.88 3.13 14.48
CA PRO A 117 17.81 2.10 15.52
C PRO A 117 16.42 2.10 16.16
N LYS A 118 15.85 0.90 16.36
CA LYS A 118 14.53 0.76 17.00
C LYS A 118 14.57 1.38 18.41
N PRO A 119 13.64 2.30 18.76
CA PRO A 119 13.52 2.76 20.14
C PRO A 119 13.13 1.58 21.04
N SER A 120 13.67 1.55 22.26
CA SER A 120 13.63 0.40 23.17
C SER A 120 12.26 0.12 23.84
N HIS A 121 11.14 0.50 23.23
CA HIS A 121 9.82 0.42 23.88
C HIS A 121 8.73 -0.13 22.95
N ASP A 122 7.87 -0.97 23.53
CA ASP A 122 6.70 -1.70 22.98
C ASP A 122 5.63 -0.83 22.28
N ALA A 123 6.00 -0.06 21.26
CA ALA A 123 5.06 0.40 20.25
C ALA A 123 4.99 -0.67 19.14
N ASP A 124 3.85 -0.77 18.43
CA ASP A 124 3.64 -1.62 17.24
C ASP A 124 4.94 -1.89 16.47
N ASP A 125 5.25 -3.14 16.10
CA ASP A 125 6.53 -3.50 15.46
C ASP A 125 6.85 -2.49 14.35
N PRO A 126 7.86 -1.62 14.53
CA PRO A 126 8.10 -0.51 13.62
C PRO A 126 8.39 -0.99 12.20
N GLY A 127 8.76 -2.27 12.04
CA GLY A 127 8.96 -2.86 10.73
C GLY A 127 7.67 -3.06 9.92
N ASP A 128 6.49 -3.27 10.53
CA ASP A 128 5.24 -3.40 9.77
C ASP A 128 4.87 -2.08 9.08
N ARG A 129 5.06 -0.95 9.75
CA ARG A 129 4.87 0.38 9.14
C ARG A 129 5.87 0.64 8.01
N VAL A 130 7.11 0.20 8.15
CA VAL A 130 8.12 0.33 7.10
C VAL A 130 7.75 -0.53 5.89
N LEU A 131 7.23 -1.75 6.09
CA LEU A 131 6.73 -2.59 5.02
C LEU A 131 5.59 -1.92 4.25
N ASP A 132 4.65 -1.28 4.94
CA ASP A 132 3.55 -0.55 4.31
C ASP A 132 4.05 0.63 3.48
N VAL A 133 5.06 1.37 3.97
CA VAL A 133 5.71 2.46 3.22
C VAL A 133 6.41 1.93 1.97
N ILE A 134 7.17 0.84 2.09
CA ILE A 134 7.83 0.17 0.95
C ILE A 134 6.80 -0.26 -0.08
N ALA A 135 5.75 -0.95 0.36
CA ALA A 135 4.69 -1.46 -0.50
C ALA A 135 3.93 -0.33 -1.21
N ALA A 136 3.55 0.72 -0.50
CA ALA A 136 2.87 1.87 -1.08
C ALA A 136 3.77 2.58 -2.10
N ALA A 137 5.05 2.80 -1.80
CA ALA A 137 5.98 3.39 -2.75
C ALA A 137 6.16 2.53 -4.03
N ALA A 138 6.23 1.21 -3.85
CA ALA A 138 6.30 0.24 -4.93
C ALA A 138 5.06 0.27 -5.83
N VAL A 139 3.86 0.18 -5.24
CA VAL A 139 2.57 0.23 -5.94
C VAL A 139 2.36 1.58 -6.64
N GLY A 140 2.76 2.67 -5.98
CA GLY A 140 2.70 4.02 -6.53
C GLY A 140 3.60 4.22 -7.75
N SER A 141 4.83 3.70 -7.68
CA SER A 141 5.83 3.90 -8.74
C SER A 141 5.67 2.95 -9.92
N THR A 142 5.17 1.74 -9.68
CA THR A 142 5.10 0.67 -10.70
C THR A 142 3.70 0.47 -11.27
N GLY A 143 2.67 0.91 -10.55
CA GLY A 143 1.27 0.64 -10.88
C GLY A 143 0.83 -0.80 -10.59
N VAL A 144 1.75 -1.72 -10.31
CA VAL A 144 1.44 -3.14 -10.03
C VAL A 144 0.87 -3.27 -8.63
N SER A 145 -0.22 -4.02 -8.48
CA SER A 145 -0.89 -4.29 -7.20
C SER A 145 -1.79 -5.52 -7.38
N PRO A 146 -2.03 -6.31 -6.32
CA PRO A 146 -1.69 -6.11 -4.91
C PRO A 146 -0.24 -6.50 -4.57
N TYR A 147 0.12 -6.38 -3.29
CA TYR A 147 1.42 -6.80 -2.76
C TYR A 147 1.24 -7.91 -1.71
N CYS A 148 2.32 -8.57 -1.36
CA CYS A 148 2.38 -9.40 -0.17
C CYS A 148 3.73 -9.27 0.54
N THR A 149 3.70 -9.49 1.85
CA THR A 149 4.90 -9.60 2.66
C THR A 149 5.11 -11.07 3.03
N VAL A 150 6.34 -11.54 2.92
CA VAL A 150 6.73 -12.91 3.29
C VAL A 150 7.93 -12.84 4.23
N ARG A 151 7.90 -13.65 5.30
CA ARG A 151 9.10 -13.87 6.12
C ARG A 151 10.11 -14.69 5.34
N LEU A 152 11.32 -14.17 5.24
CA LEU A 152 12.49 -14.83 4.66
C LEU A 152 13.33 -15.44 5.79
N ASP A 153 14.57 -15.81 5.49
CA ASP A 153 15.54 -16.30 6.46
C ASP A 153 15.96 -15.18 7.45
N ASP A 154 16.46 -15.55 8.63
CA ASP A 154 17.08 -14.63 9.60
C ASP A 154 16.25 -13.40 10.05
N ASP A 155 14.91 -13.53 10.11
CA ASP A 155 13.94 -12.48 10.47
C ASP A 155 13.74 -11.37 9.41
N ASP A 156 14.33 -11.55 8.23
CA ASP A 156 14.11 -10.65 7.10
C ASP A 156 12.68 -10.77 6.57
N ARG A 157 12.15 -9.66 6.05
CA ARG A 157 10.81 -9.63 5.44
C ARG A 157 10.90 -9.13 4.00
N GLY A 158 10.52 -9.98 3.06
CA GLY A 158 10.43 -9.63 1.64
C GLY A 158 9.09 -9.00 1.30
N VAL A 159 9.12 -7.88 0.55
CA VAL A 159 7.94 -7.26 -0.05
C VAL A 159 7.91 -7.63 -1.54
N PHE A 160 6.83 -8.27 -1.96
CA PHE A 160 6.62 -8.72 -3.33
C PHE A 160 5.40 -8.03 -3.94
N LEU A 161 5.50 -7.65 -5.21
CA LEU A 161 4.35 -7.27 -6.03
C LEU A 161 3.82 -8.49 -6.78
N LEU A 162 2.51 -8.66 -6.83
CA LEU A 162 1.86 -9.79 -7.48
C LEU A 162 1.48 -9.42 -8.91
N ASP A 163 2.03 -10.14 -9.89
CA ASP A 163 2.02 -9.73 -11.31
C ASP A 163 0.78 -10.21 -12.07
N ASP A 164 0.09 -11.24 -11.56
CA ASP A 164 -1.01 -11.93 -12.26
C ASP A 164 -2.32 -12.00 -11.45
N VAL A 165 -2.41 -11.27 -10.34
CA VAL A 165 -3.64 -11.13 -9.58
C VAL A 165 -4.49 -10.00 -10.18
N THR A 166 -5.64 -10.37 -10.75
CA THR A 166 -6.61 -9.41 -11.28
C THR A 166 -7.69 -9.14 -10.25
N LEU A 167 -7.70 -7.92 -9.71
CA LEU A 167 -8.74 -7.41 -8.82
C LEU A 167 -9.43 -6.20 -9.49
N PRO A 168 -10.72 -5.96 -9.22
CA PRO A 168 -11.39 -4.76 -9.71
C PRO A 168 -10.68 -3.51 -9.17
N GLU A 169 -10.61 -2.47 -9.99
CA GLU A 169 -10.14 -1.15 -9.55
C GLU A 169 -11.08 -0.60 -8.46
N PRO A 170 -10.54 0.02 -7.39
CA PRO A 170 -11.39 0.58 -6.35
C PRO A 170 -12.42 1.56 -6.91
N THR A 171 -13.67 1.33 -6.56
CA THR A 171 -14.79 2.21 -6.91
C THR A 171 -14.87 3.38 -5.94
N PHE A 172 -15.67 4.39 -6.28
CA PHE A 172 -15.95 5.49 -5.36
C PHE A 172 -16.69 5.00 -4.11
N ALA A 173 -17.55 3.98 -4.26
CA ALA A 173 -18.23 3.33 -3.14
C ALA A 173 -17.25 2.59 -2.21
N ASP A 174 -16.25 1.89 -2.73
CA ASP A 174 -15.20 1.25 -1.91
C ASP A 174 -14.42 2.31 -1.12
N PHE A 175 -14.00 3.38 -1.80
CA PHE A 175 -13.34 4.52 -1.17
C PHE A 175 -14.22 5.12 -0.08
N ALA A 176 -15.51 5.32 -0.34
CA ALA A 176 -16.40 5.95 0.61
C ALA A 176 -16.67 5.07 1.85
N THR A 177 -17.00 3.80 1.62
CA THR A 177 -17.42 2.89 2.69
C THR A 177 -16.26 2.44 3.57
N ARG A 178 -15.06 2.24 3.01
CA ARG A 178 -13.88 1.75 3.75
C ARG A 178 -13.03 2.87 4.34
N MET A 179 -13.26 4.12 3.94
CA MET A 179 -12.41 5.26 4.33
C MET A 179 -12.21 5.42 5.84
N PRO A 180 -13.26 5.35 6.69
CA PRO A 180 -13.11 5.59 8.12
C PRO A 180 -12.14 4.60 8.78
N GLU A 181 -12.23 3.33 8.41
CA GLU A 181 -11.35 2.27 8.91
C GLU A 181 -9.93 2.42 8.35
N VAL A 182 -9.82 2.59 7.02
CA VAL A 182 -8.52 2.66 6.33
C VAL A 182 -7.72 3.87 6.80
N LEU A 183 -8.30 5.07 6.87
CA LEU A 183 -7.56 6.27 7.30
C LEU A 183 -7.12 6.20 8.77
N SER A 184 -7.85 5.48 9.62
CA SER A 184 -7.46 5.30 11.02
C SER A 184 -6.22 4.44 11.21
N SER A 185 -5.95 3.53 10.25
CA SER A 185 -4.82 2.58 10.28
C SER A 185 -3.71 2.92 9.29
N LEU A 186 -3.93 3.87 8.39
CA LEU A 186 -3.00 4.22 7.33
C LEU A 186 -1.68 4.79 7.88
N ALA A 187 -0.57 4.13 7.54
CA ALA A 187 0.78 4.58 7.87
C ALA A 187 1.24 5.73 6.95
N VAL A 188 0.69 6.92 7.17
CA VAL A 188 1.02 8.15 6.41
C VAL A 188 1.44 9.29 7.32
N ASN A 189 2.30 10.17 6.80
CA ASN A 189 2.63 11.43 7.48
C ASN A 189 1.54 12.48 7.25
N ASP A 190 0.87 12.45 6.08
CA ASP A 190 -0.22 13.35 5.75
C ASP A 190 -1.37 12.66 4.99
N HIS A 191 -2.51 12.44 5.68
CA HIS A 191 -3.73 11.86 5.09
C HIS A 191 -4.26 12.63 3.89
N ARG A 192 -3.99 13.94 3.81
CA ARG A 192 -4.45 14.79 2.70
C ARG A 192 -3.76 14.39 1.40
N VAL A 193 -2.47 14.03 1.47
CA VAL A 193 -1.68 13.57 0.32
C VAL A 193 -2.21 12.22 -0.18
N ALA A 194 -2.55 11.30 0.73
CA ALA A 194 -3.13 10.01 0.38
C ALA A 194 -4.50 10.11 -0.29
N ILE A 195 -5.38 10.98 0.22
CA ILE A 195 -6.69 11.26 -0.41
C ILE A 195 -6.50 11.89 -1.79
N HIS A 196 -5.57 12.85 -1.90
CA HIS A 196 -5.27 13.48 -3.19
C HIS A 196 -4.72 12.50 -4.21
N GLY A 197 -3.80 11.62 -3.83
CA GLY A 197 -3.23 10.62 -4.73
C GLY A 197 -4.23 9.55 -5.16
N MET A 198 -5.15 9.15 -4.28
CA MET A 198 -6.28 8.29 -4.64
C MET A 198 -7.18 8.95 -5.69
N ALA A 199 -7.59 10.20 -5.45
CA ALA A 199 -8.43 10.95 -6.38
C ALA A 199 -7.76 11.10 -7.75
N ALA A 200 -6.48 11.51 -7.77
CA ALA A 200 -5.71 11.65 -9.00
C ALA A 200 -5.59 10.32 -9.77
N ARG A 201 -5.32 9.21 -9.07
CA ARG A 201 -5.17 7.88 -9.71
C ARG A 201 -6.47 7.35 -10.29
N ARG A 202 -7.62 7.67 -9.68
CA ARG A 202 -8.95 7.25 -10.18
C ARG A 202 -9.60 8.27 -11.11
N GLY A 203 -8.97 9.43 -11.31
CA GLY A 203 -9.54 10.52 -12.11
C GLY A 203 -10.73 11.22 -11.43
N TRP A 204 -10.82 11.15 -10.10
CA TRP A 204 -11.83 11.85 -9.32
C TRP A 204 -11.43 13.30 -9.11
N HIS A 205 -12.44 14.17 -9.07
CA HIS A 205 -12.21 15.58 -8.79
C HIS A 205 -12.04 15.79 -7.28
N ILE A 206 -11.11 16.67 -6.92
CA ILE A 206 -10.81 17.04 -5.53
C ILE A 206 -10.83 18.54 -5.39
N SER A 207 -11.50 19.04 -4.35
CA SER A 207 -11.53 20.45 -4.00
C SER A 207 -11.26 20.65 -2.51
N TRP A 208 -10.49 21.69 -2.20
CA TRP A 208 -10.11 22.04 -0.84
C TRP A 208 -10.73 23.36 -0.43
N ARG A 209 -11.28 23.42 0.78
CA ARG A 209 -11.88 24.62 1.37
C ARG A 209 -11.31 24.85 2.76
N THR A 210 -11.27 26.12 3.15
CA THR A 210 -10.90 26.51 4.51
C THR A 210 -12.05 26.24 5.47
N GLY A 211 -11.75 25.61 6.61
CA GLY A 211 -12.72 25.47 7.69
C GLY A 211 -13.01 26.80 8.37
N THR A 212 -14.05 26.78 9.21
CA THR A 212 -14.57 27.95 9.93
C THR A 212 -13.62 28.50 11.00
N ASP A 213 -12.53 27.80 11.32
CA ASP A 213 -11.55 28.18 12.34
C ASP A 213 -10.38 29.05 11.83
N GLY A 214 -10.63 29.84 10.76
CA GLY A 214 -9.62 30.65 10.11
C GLY A 214 -8.70 29.86 9.17
N GLY A 215 -9.22 28.76 8.59
CA GLY A 215 -8.53 27.95 7.59
C GLY A 215 -7.47 26.99 8.12
N ARG A 216 -7.43 26.74 9.44
CA ARG A 216 -6.45 25.81 10.03
C ARG A 216 -6.94 24.36 9.98
N SER A 217 -8.24 24.16 9.95
CA SER A 217 -8.90 22.87 9.70
C SER A 217 -9.41 22.82 8.26
N PRO A 218 -8.69 22.22 7.30
CA PRO A 218 -9.16 22.12 5.93
C PRO A 218 -10.36 21.18 5.82
N ILE A 219 -11.15 21.39 4.77
CA ILE A 219 -12.23 20.51 4.33
C ILE A 219 -11.90 20.05 2.92
N CYS A 220 -11.91 18.74 2.69
CA CYS A 220 -11.74 18.13 1.37
C CYS A 220 -13.07 17.60 0.88
N ASP A 221 -13.47 17.99 -0.33
CA ASP A 221 -14.52 17.28 -1.07
C ASP A 221 -13.88 16.51 -2.22
N VAL A 222 -14.18 15.21 -2.31
CA VAL A 222 -13.81 14.33 -3.41
C VAL A 222 -15.09 13.90 -4.13
N THR A 223 -15.09 13.87 -5.45
CA THR A 223 -16.27 13.46 -6.25
C THR A 223 -15.87 12.69 -7.51
N ASP A 224 -16.64 11.66 -7.84
CA ASP A 224 -16.58 10.96 -9.13
C ASP A 224 -17.50 11.60 -10.20
N GLY A 225 -18.12 12.74 -9.88
CA GLY A 225 -19.09 13.44 -10.73
C GLY A 225 -20.56 13.10 -10.43
N ARG A 226 -20.83 12.08 -9.63
CA ARG A 226 -22.18 11.67 -9.21
C ARG A 226 -22.33 11.60 -7.70
N SER A 227 -21.30 11.10 -7.03
CA SER A 227 -21.20 10.92 -5.59
C SER A 227 -20.21 11.92 -5.01
N VAL A 228 -20.37 12.26 -3.74
CA VAL A 228 -19.47 13.17 -3.03
C VAL A 228 -19.08 12.60 -1.68
N VAL A 229 -17.79 12.71 -1.37
CA VAL A 229 -17.22 12.43 -0.05
C VAL A 229 -16.65 13.73 0.50
N ARG A 230 -17.05 14.08 1.71
CA ARG A 230 -16.51 15.21 2.47
C ARG A 230 -15.71 14.71 3.66
N VAL A 231 -14.49 15.24 3.79
CA VAL A 231 -13.56 14.94 4.87
C VAL A 231 -13.18 16.23 5.57
N ASN A 232 -13.45 16.30 6.87
CA ASN A 232 -12.98 17.41 7.70
C ASN A 232 -11.72 16.99 8.43
N PHE A 233 -10.75 17.90 8.54
CA PHE A 233 -9.48 17.64 9.19
C PHE A 233 -9.28 18.52 10.43
N ASP A 234 -8.51 18.02 11.39
CA ASP A 234 -7.98 18.84 12.46
C ASP A 234 -6.81 19.73 11.97
N ARG A 235 -6.27 20.55 12.87
CA ARG A 235 -5.13 21.45 12.60
C ARG A 235 -3.82 20.73 12.28
N ARG A 236 -3.75 19.42 12.52
CA ARG A 236 -2.60 18.56 12.22
C ARG A 236 -2.80 17.78 10.92
N GLY A 237 -3.90 18.01 10.20
CA GLY A 237 -4.20 17.30 8.96
C GLY A 237 -4.75 15.88 9.17
N ARG A 238 -5.23 15.55 10.37
CA ARG A 238 -5.85 14.25 10.66
C ARG A 238 -7.35 14.31 10.38
N PRO A 239 -7.95 13.30 9.73
CA PRO A 239 -9.40 13.24 9.54
C PRO A 239 -10.14 13.20 10.88
N VAL A 240 -11.18 14.01 11.03
CA VAL A 240 -12.01 14.07 12.25
C VAL A 240 -13.50 13.87 12.02
N ASP A 241 -13.99 14.14 10.81
CA ASP A 241 -15.38 13.89 10.43
C ASP A 241 -15.44 13.48 8.96
N TYR A 242 -16.37 12.59 8.66
CA TYR A 242 -16.54 11.96 7.37
C TYR A 242 -18.02 11.93 6.99
N ARG A 243 -18.35 12.41 5.80
CA ARG A 243 -19.70 12.33 5.24
C ARG A 243 -19.63 11.90 3.80
N CYS A 244 -20.57 11.06 3.39
CA CYS A 244 -20.71 10.67 2.00
C CYS A 244 -22.16 10.80 1.56
N GLU A 245 -22.31 11.19 0.31
CA GLU A 245 -23.54 11.17 -0.46
C GLU A 245 -23.22 10.33 -1.70
N LEU A 246 -23.61 9.06 -1.64
CA LEU A 246 -23.47 8.16 -2.78
C LEU A 246 -24.70 8.33 -3.67
N ALA A 247 -24.48 8.48 -4.98
CA ALA A 247 -25.58 8.39 -5.93
C ALA A 247 -26.20 6.99 -5.82
N ASP A 248 -27.53 6.93 -5.88
CA ASP A 248 -28.21 5.64 -6.00
C ASP A 248 -27.67 4.91 -7.23
N ALA A 249 -27.38 3.62 -7.08
CA ALA A 249 -27.05 2.77 -8.20
C ALA A 249 -28.31 2.66 -9.07
N ASP A 250 -28.46 3.59 -10.02
CA ASP A 250 -29.55 3.54 -10.99
C ASP A 250 -29.50 2.16 -11.66
N ARG A 251 -30.59 1.43 -11.47
CA ARG A 251 -30.95 0.21 -12.19
C ARG A 251 -31.20 0.59 -13.64
N ASP A 252 -30.16 0.52 -14.47
CA ASP A 252 -30.33 0.32 -15.91
C ASP A 252 -30.55 -1.17 -16.20
#